data_AF-A0A2E3J1K4-F1
#
_entry.id   AF-A0A2E3J1K4-F1
#
_cell.length_a   1.000
_cell.length_b   1.000
_cell.length_c   1.000
_cell.angle_alpha   90.00
_cell.angle_beta   90.00
_cell.angle_gamma   90.00
#
_symmetry.space_group_name_H-M   'P 1'
#
loop_
_entity.id
_entity.type
_entity.pdbx_description
1 polymer ?
#
loop_
_entity_poly.entity_id
_entity_poly.type
_entity_poly.pdbx_seq_one_letter_code
_entity_poly.pdbx_strand_id
1 'polypeptide(L)'
;MNLFGNKKAKAAQNGGGKISFNRVQIFSKPEVVNAVMKGLRGEATTAQISRQKLKAASMVSGRGEGQIYNYMIHNFKNGPKPVIVVSFPRSKTGGNFVPADNPIEAGEVMEISYSMALPEADGNTLYFTARGLYLQTALYVPNAKDPSKPWVGSREATEKKLGAAGIKQGKEVIQIRIDQVTVFPNAPETFTGDQFSPYIFSPELWVIGGGGVWAKKGGKGYFESIPEGLSKYIDKQEFKKCIKGVTLVEFGVDTITMLVPENIFTDIEHDRLVPSVKNKPNDNLQVLNSCLGFLLRFEVADEIKELMMRTFGQKIGKEVEIWLPLSLGNLTEAEPPKDRIMFQLFPRDLTQETNPQRRKNYPGVKFVPPFTLHPNPEDQNTYRKLMVSIGQRMKDDARPEEEKNKLASIQAQVSARHEETKGKYVDENLKKQFRSRQEAKKRKDQG
;
A
#
# COMPACT_ATOMS: atom_id res chain seq x y z
N MET A 1 -43.85 19.42 31.83
CA MET A 1 -42.82 18.60 31.17
C MET A 1 -43.45 17.82 30.04
N ASN A 2 -43.04 18.10 28.81
CA ASN A 2 -42.88 17.16 27.68
C ASN A 2 -42.48 17.98 26.45
N LEU A 3 -41.16 18.20 26.36
CA LEU A 3 -40.45 18.91 25.30
C LEU A 3 -39.99 17.89 24.26
N PHE A 4 -40.81 17.49 23.29
CA PHE A 4 -40.33 16.96 22.01
C PHE A 4 -41.37 17.22 20.92
N GLY A 5 -41.36 18.46 20.41
CA GLY A 5 -42.08 18.84 19.20
C GLY A 5 -41.34 18.37 17.95
N ASN A 6 -42.10 17.70 17.07
CA ASN A 6 -41.76 17.29 15.72
C ASN A 6 -40.85 18.28 14.95
N LYS A 7 -39.58 17.89 14.73
CA LYS A 7 -38.82 18.37 13.57
C LYS A 7 -38.89 17.29 12.49
N LYS A 8 -39.71 17.54 11.47
CA LYS A 8 -39.69 16.80 10.19
C LYS A 8 -38.24 16.71 9.71
N ALA A 9 -37.70 15.50 9.67
CA ALA A 9 -36.45 15.21 9.00
C ALA A 9 -36.60 15.62 7.53
N LYS A 10 -35.87 16.65 7.09
CA LYS A 10 -35.67 16.88 5.65
C LYS A 10 -34.93 15.66 5.12
N ALA A 11 -35.60 14.90 4.26
CA ALA A 11 -34.99 13.85 3.47
C ALA A 11 -33.73 14.41 2.81
N ALA A 12 -32.58 13.86 3.17
CA ALA A 12 -31.35 14.07 2.42
C ALA A 12 -31.62 13.52 1.02
N GLN A 13 -31.70 14.43 0.05
CA GLN A 13 -31.74 14.07 -1.36
C GLN A 13 -30.58 13.13 -1.66
N ASN A 14 -30.90 11.95 -2.15
CA ASN A 14 -29.98 11.02 -2.79
C ASN A 14 -29.32 11.74 -3.98
N GLY A 15 -28.19 12.39 -3.71
CA GLY A 15 -27.27 12.87 -4.74
C GLY A 15 -26.38 11.71 -5.17
N GLY A 16 -26.75 11.05 -6.27
CA GLY A 16 -25.86 10.17 -7.01
C GLY A 16 -24.71 10.98 -7.60
N GLY A 17 -23.69 11.26 -6.78
CA GLY A 17 -22.44 11.82 -7.26
C GLY A 17 -21.74 10.78 -8.14
N LYS A 18 -21.58 11.09 -9.43
CA LYS A 18 -20.81 10.25 -10.37
C LYS A 18 -19.39 10.07 -9.79
N ILE A 19 -18.96 8.83 -9.57
CA ILE A 19 -17.63 8.53 -9.03
C ILE A 19 -16.59 9.04 -10.05
N SER A 20 -15.77 10.01 -9.66
CA SER A 20 -14.70 10.55 -10.52
C SER A 20 -13.46 9.66 -10.43
N PHE A 21 -13.11 8.95 -11.51
CA PHE A 21 -11.95 8.06 -11.55
C PHE A 21 -10.62 8.75 -11.89
N ASN A 22 -10.59 10.07 -12.12
CA ASN A 22 -9.38 10.81 -12.54
C ASN A 22 -8.24 10.85 -11.49
N ARG A 23 -8.47 10.36 -10.28
CA ARG A 23 -7.53 10.32 -9.16
C ARG A 23 -7.67 9.01 -8.38
N VAL A 24 -6.64 8.68 -7.59
CA VAL A 24 -6.68 7.51 -6.72
C VAL A 24 -7.87 7.63 -5.75
N GLN A 25 -8.66 6.57 -5.66
CA GLN A 25 -9.86 6.50 -4.83
C GLN A 25 -9.79 5.29 -3.91
N ILE A 26 -10.25 5.45 -2.67
CA ILE A 26 -10.30 4.37 -1.68
C ILE A 26 -11.75 4.17 -1.26
N PHE A 27 -12.26 2.96 -1.45
CA PHE A 27 -13.63 2.59 -1.10
C PHE A 27 -13.64 1.52 -0.02
N SER A 28 -14.31 1.80 1.10
CA SER A 28 -14.52 0.86 2.22
C SER A 28 -16.00 0.65 2.56
N LYS A 29 -16.89 1.52 2.05
CA LYS A 29 -18.34 1.37 2.24
C LYS A 29 -18.87 0.21 1.39
N PRO A 30 -19.60 -0.76 1.96
CA PRO A 30 -20.06 -1.95 1.25
C PRO A 30 -20.81 -1.66 -0.04
N GLU A 31 -21.67 -0.64 -0.08
CA GLU A 31 -22.46 -0.31 -1.28
C GLU A 31 -21.56 0.16 -2.42
N VAL A 32 -20.55 0.98 -2.11
CA VAL A 32 -19.63 1.54 -3.10
C VAL A 32 -18.63 0.49 -3.57
N VAL A 33 -18.10 -0.32 -2.66
CA VAL A 33 -17.23 -1.45 -3.03
C VAL A 33 -17.99 -2.42 -3.93
N ASN A 34 -19.25 -2.72 -3.63
CA ASN A 34 -20.08 -3.56 -4.49
C ASN A 34 -20.25 -2.94 -5.89
N ALA A 35 -20.56 -1.64 -5.99
CA ALA A 35 -20.71 -0.97 -7.27
C ALA A 35 -19.45 -1.09 -8.14
N VAL A 36 -18.26 -0.84 -7.57
CA VAL A 36 -16.98 -0.92 -8.29
C VAL A 36 -16.66 -2.35 -8.73
N MET A 37 -16.95 -3.34 -7.89
CA MET A 37 -16.61 -4.74 -8.15
C MET A 37 -17.54 -5.46 -9.14
N LYS A 38 -18.66 -4.83 -9.55
CA LYS A 38 -19.60 -5.42 -10.51
C LYS A 38 -18.95 -5.76 -11.87
N GLY A 39 -17.91 -5.01 -12.26
CA GLY A 39 -17.15 -5.27 -13.49
C GLY A 39 -16.48 -6.65 -13.55
N LEU A 40 -16.27 -7.31 -12.40
CA LEU A 40 -15.67 -8.64 -12.32
C LEU A 40 -16.66 -9.80 -12.54
N ARG A 41 -17.93 -9.51 -12.88
CA ARG A 41 -18.92 -10.56 -13.15
C ARG A 41 -18.78 -11.06 -14.59
N GLY A 42 -18.52 -12.35 -14.74
CA GLY A 42 -18.63 -13.07 -16.02
C GLY A 42 -17.36 -13.12 -16.86
N GLU A 43 -16.35 -12.29 -16.57
CA GLU A 43 -15.04 -12.35 -17.24
C GLU A 43 -13.92 -12.67 -16.25
N ALA A 44 -13.09 -13.66 -16.62
CA ALA A 44 -11.95 -14.05 -15.80
C ALA A 44 -10.86 -12.98 -15.90
N THR A 45 -10.50 -12.38 -14.76
CA THR A 45 -9.47 -11.32 -14.70
C THR A 45 -8.21 -11.83 -14.03
N THR A 46 -7.05 -11.68 -14.68
CA THR A 46 -5.76 -12.02 -14.06
C THR A 46 -5.48 -11.11 -12.88
N ALA A 47 -5.01 -11.69 -11.78
CA ALA A 47 -4.70 -10.97 -10.56
C ALA A 47 -3.41 -11.47 -9.92
N GLN A 48 -2.68 -10.54 -9.29
CA GLN A 48 -1.62 -10.85 -8.35
C GLN A 48 -2.22 -10.95 -6.94
N ILE A 49 -1.94 -12.04 -6.25
CA ILE A 49 -2.46 -12.31 -4.90
C ILE A 49 -1.27 -12.40 -3.96
N SER A 50 -1.38 -11.72 -2.83
CA SER A 50 -0.37 -11.77 -1.79
C SER A 50 -0.96 -11.89 -0.40
N ARG A 51 -0.33 -12.73 0.42
CA ARG A 51 -0.60 -12.93 1.83
C ARG A 51 0.15 -11.86 2.60
N GLN A 52 -0.56 -10.94 3.25
CA GLN A 52 0.11 -9.79 3.88
C GLN A 52 1.05 -10.23 5.03
N LYS A 53 0.66 -11.29 5.76
CA LYS A 53 1.49 -11.92 6.79
C LYS A 53 2.81 -12.46 6.23
N LEU A 54 2.78 -13.09 5.04
CA LEU A 54 3.97 -13.64 4.41
C LEU A 54 4.75 -12.63 3.57
N LYS A 55 4.13 -11.57 3.05
CA LYS A 55 4.83 -10.47 2.37
C LYS A 55 5.99 -9.94 3.20
N ALA A 56 5.86 -9.95 4.54
CA ALA A 56 6.87 -9.52 5.51
C ALA A 56 7.84 -10.63 5.96
N ALA A 57 7.51 -11.91 5.74
CA ALA A 57 8.25 -13.06 6.24
C ALA A 57 9.03 -13.80 5.15
N SER A 58 8.58 -13.70 3.89
CA SER A 58 9.15 -14.40 2.75
C SER A 58 9.06 -13.54 1.49
N MET A 59 10.15 -13.56 0.73
CA MET A 59 10.29 -12.88 -0.56
C MET A 59 9.60 -13.63 -1.70
N VAL A 60 9.54 -14.96 -1.57
CA VAL A 60 9.08 -15.86 -2.63
C VAL A 60 7.79 -16.59 -2.26
N SER A 61 7.45 -16.64 -0.96
CA SER A 61 6.28 -17.35 -0.46
C SER A 61 5.11 -16.42 -0.19
N GLY A 62 3.90 -16.95 -0.33
CA GLY A 62 2.68 -16.17 -0.10
C GLY A 62 2.42 -15.10 -1.17
N ARG A 63 3.08 -15.18 -2.32
CA ARG A 63 2.83 -14.35 -3.50
C ARG A 63 2.59 -15.26 -4.69
N GLY A 64 1.63 -14.91 -5.54
CA GLY A 64 1.32 -15.71 -6.71
C GLY A 64 0.33 -15.03 -7.64
N GLU A 65 0.23 -15.60 -8.83
CA GLU A 65 -0.74 -15.19 -9.83
C GLU A 65 -1.93 -16.13 -9.84
N GLY A 66 -3.11 -15.57 -10.03
CA GLY A 66 -4.35 -16.31 -10.18
C GLY A 66 -5.33 -15.59 -11.08
N GLN A 67 -6.47 -16.22 -11.31
CA GLN A 67 -7.59 -15.65 -12.05
C GLN A 67 -8.76 -15.41 -11.09
N ILE A 68 -9.25 -14.19 -11.08
CA ILE A 68 -10.55 -13.85 -10.49
C ILE A 68 -11.60 -14.46 -11.41
N TYR A 69 -12.27 -15.52 -10.97
CA TYR A 69 -13.30 -16.20 -11.76
C TYR A 69 -14.66 -15.54 -11.62
N ASN A 70 -14.98 -15.05 -10.42
CA ASN A 70 -16.26 -14.43 -10.18
C ASN A 70 -16.26 -13.56 -8.92
N TYR A 71 -17.35 -12.81 -8.79
CA TYR A 71 -17.72 -11.97 -7.69
C TYR A 71 -19.10 -12.36 -7.14
N MET A 72 -19.23 -12.46 -5.81
CA MET A 72 -20.48 -12.79 -5.13
C MET A 72 -20.72 -11.87 -3.93
N ILE A 73 -21.98 -11.70 -3.54
CA ILE A 73 -22.34 -11.04 -2.27
C ILE A 73 -22.71 -12.11 -1.25
N HIS A 74 -22.05 -12.08 -0.09
CA HIS A 74 -22.38 -12.92 1.05
C HIS A 74 -22.89 -12.05 2.19
N ASN A 75 -23.85 -12.58 2.96
CA ASN A 75 -24.34 -11.93 4.17
C ASN A 75 -23.47 -12.33 5.36
N PHE A 76 -22.85 -11.34 6.02
CA PHE A 76 -22.11 -11.52 7.26
C PHE A 76 -22.84 -10.82 8.41
N LYS A 77 -22.39 -11.06 9.65
CA LYS A 77 -22.94 -10.41 10.86
C LYS A 77 -22.98 -8.87 10.74
N ASN A 78 -22.01 -8.29 10.05
CA ASN A 78 -21.87 -6.84 9.85
C ASN A 78 -22.49 -6.36 8.52
N GLY A 79 -23.39 -7.14 7.92
CA GLY A 79 -24.07 -6.82 6.67
C GLY A 79 -23.51 -7.55 5.44
N PRO A 80 -24.12 -7.32 4.26
CA PRO A 80 -23.68 -7.90 3.01
C PRO A 80 -22.29 -7.39 2.62
N LYS A 81 -21.38 -8.32 2.29
CA LYS A 81 -20.02 -7.98 1.84
C LYS A 81 -19.68 -8.72 0.54
N PRO A 82 -18.88 -8.06 -0.32
CA PRO A 82 -18.34 -8.67 -1.52
C PRO A 82 -17.35 -9.79 -1.20
N VAL A 83 -17.43 -10.88 -1.97
CA VAL A 83 -16.52 -12.01 -1.92
C VAL A 83 -16.02 -12.28 -3.34
N ILE A 84 -14.71 -12.23 -3.53
CA ILE A 84 -14.08 -12.64 -4.79
C ILE A 84 -13.76 -14.12 -4.72
N VAL A 85 -13.97 -14.81 -5.84
CA VAL A 85 -13.55 -16.19 -6.06
C VAL A 85 -12.34 -16.19 -6.97
N VAL A 86 -11.20 -16.60 -6.44
CA VAL A 86 -9.92 -16.59 -7.17
C VAL A 86 -9.41 -18.00 -7.31
N SER A 87 -8.85 -18.35 -8.47
CA SER A 87 -8.09 -19.61 -8.62
C SER A 87 -7.03 -19.73 -7.53
N PHE A 88 -6.71 -20.95 -7.12
CA PHE A 88 -5.61 -21.15 -6.19
C PHE A 88 -4.30 -20.53 -6.75
N PRO A 89 -3.68 -19.55 -6.07
CA PRO A 89 -2.59 -18.78 -6.67
C PRO A 89 -1.33 -19.63 -6.86
N ARG A 90 -0.65 -19.43 -8.00
CA ARG A 90 0.61 -20.10 -8.32
C ARG A 90 1.76 -19.11 -8.23
N SER A 91 2.83 -19.49 -7.53
CA SER A 91 4.01 -18.64 -7.42
C SER A 91 4.78 -18.59 -8.74
N LYS A 92 5.31 -17.41 -9.09
CA LYS A 92 6.19 -17.21 -10.24
C LYS A 92 7.69 -17.19 -9.89
N THR A 93 8.03 -17.09 -8.60
CA THR A 93 9.39 -16.82 -8.13
C THR A 93 9.98 -17.99 -7.32
N GLY A 94 9.53 -19.22 -7.58
CA GLY A 94 10.08 -20.45 -6.98
C GLY A 94 9.65 -20.78 -5.55
N GLY A 95 8.95 -19.90 -4.83
CA GLY A 95 8.39 -20.17 -3.49
C GLY A 95 6.97 -20.76 -3.53
N ASN A 96 6.45 -21.24 -2.40
CA ASN A 96 5.07 -21.73 -2.31
C ASN A 96 4.09 -20.62 -1.87
N PHE A 97 2.92 -20.54 -2.51
CA PHE A 97 1.88 -19.61 -2.05
C PHE A 97 1.38 -19.99 -0.64
N VAL A 98 1.29 -21.28 -0.35
CA VAL A 98 1.02 -21.83 0.98
C VAL A 98 2.20 -22.72 1.41
N PRO A 99 3.19 -22.17 2.13
CA PRO A 99 4.27 -22.96 2.73
C PRO A 99 3.76 -23.95 3.77
N ALA A 100 4.41 -25.10 3.92
CA ALA A 100 4.01 -26.14 4.87
C ALA A 100 4.08 -25.66 6.34
N ASP A 101 5.04 -24.80 6.66
CA ASP A 101 5.23 -24.17 7.97
C ASP A 101 4.32 -22.95 8.20
N ASN A 102 3.60 -22.50 7.16
CA ASN A 102 2.66 -21.38 7.25
C ASN A 102 1.38 -21.66 6.46
N PRO A 103 0.53 -22.57 6.96
CA PRO A 103 -0.77 -22.84 6.34
C PRO A 103 -1.61 -21.56 6.29
N ILE A 104 -2.53 -21.51 5.34
CA ILE A 104 -3.48 -20.40 5.21
C ILE A 104 -4.62 -20.57 6.21
N GLU A 105 -4.92 -19.52 6.96
CA GLU A 105 -5.93 -19.55 8.03
C GLU A 105 -7.11 -18.63 7.69
N ALA A 106 -8.33 -19.06 8.01
CA ALA A 106 -9.53 -18.23 7.87
C ALA A 106 -9.36 -16.92 8.66
N GLY A 107 -9.64 -15.79 8.02
CA GLY A 107 -9.40 -14.47 8.55
C GLY A 107 -8.02 -13.89 8.21
N GLU A 108 -7.14 -14.63 7.54
CA GLU A 108 -5.85 -14.08 7.10
C GLU A 108 -6.03 -12.97 6.05
N VAL A 109 -5.28 -11.88 6.20
CA VAL A 109 -5.37 -10.72 5.31
C VAL A 109 -4.67 -10.97 3.98
N MET A 110 -5.41 -10.78 2.90
CA MET A 110 -4.97 -10.92 1.52
C MET A 110 -5.04 -9.56 0.81
N GLU A 111 -4.08 -9.32 -0.07
CA GLU A 111 -4.09 -8.23 -1.04
C GLU A 111 -4.15 -8.80 -2.45
N ILE A 112 -5.07 -8.28 -3.27
CA ILE A 112 -5.33 -8.72 -4.64
C ILE A 112 -5.18 -7.50 -5.55
N SER A 113 -4.24 -7.55 -6.49
CA SER A 113 -4.04 -6.51 -7.48
C SER A 113 -4.46 -7.00 -8.86
N TYR A 114 -5.31 -6.24 -9.55
CA TYR A 114 -5.87 -6.60 -10.86
C TYR A 114 -6.20 -5.35 -11.67
N SER A 115 -6.48 -5.52 -12.96
CA SER A 115 -6.90 -4.44 -13.86
C SER A 115 -8.17 -4.83 -14.60
N MET A 116 -9.10 -3.89 -14.75
CA MET A 116 -10.30 -4.09 -15.56
C MET A 116 -10.75 -2.77 -16.20
N ALA A 117 -11.35 -2.85 -17.38
CA ALA A 117 -12.05 -1.71 -17.95
C ALA A 117 -13.38 -1.51 -17.23
N LEU A 118 -13.69 -0.26 -16.83
CA LEU A 118 -15.00 0.09 -16.29
C LEU A 118 -15.77 0.98 -17.29
N PRO A 119 -17.02 0.64 -17.64
CA PRO A 119 -17.87 1.51 -18.46
C PRO A 119 -18.05 2.90 -17.85
N GLU A 120 -18.08 3.01 -16.52
CA GLU A 120 -18.21 4.28 -15.79
C GLU A 120 -16.96 5.17 -15.87
N ALA A 121 -15.86 4.66 -16.43
CA ALA A 121 -14.60 5.37 -16.64
C ALA A 121 -14.33 5.66 -18.14
N ASP A 122 -15.40 5.81 -18.93
CA ASP A 122 -15.36 6.06 -20.37
C ASP A 122 -14.55 5.00 -21.16
N GLY A 123 -14.56 3.75 -20.67
CA GLY A 123 -13.88 2.62 -21.29
C GLY A 123 -12.38 2.48 -20.96
N ASN A 124 -11.83 3.33 -20.09
CA ASN A 124 -10.44 3.22 -19.67
C ASN A 124 -10.20 1.99 -18.79
N THR A 125 -9.05 1.33 -19.00
CA THR A 125 -8.56 0.28 -18.10
C THR A 125 -8.12 0.91 -16.78
N LEU A 126 -8.85 0.59 -15.72
CA LEU A 126 -8.52 0.96 -14.36
C LEU A 126 -7.79 -0.17 -13.65
N TYR A 127 -7.07 0.20 -12.60
CA TYR A 127 -6.29 -0.75 -11.82
C TYR A 127 -6.75 -0.72 -10.37
N PHE A 128 -6.72 -1.88 -9.75
CA PHE A 128 -7.40 -2.12 -8.49
C PHE A 128 -6.48 -2.86 -7.55
N THR A 129 -6.47 -2.42 -6.29
CA THR A 129 -5.91 -3.18 -5.18
C THR A 129 -7.01 -3.42 -4.17
N ALA A 130 -7.50 -4.65 -4.09
CA ALA A 130 -8.49 -5.08 -3.13
C ALA A 130 -7.81 -5.70 -1.90
N ARG A 131 -8.24 -5.27 -0.71
CA ARG A 131 -7.82 -5.83 0.57
C ARG A 131 -8.98 -6.59 1.19
N GLY A 132 -8.72 -7.79 1.65
CA GLY A 132 -9.75 -8.66 2.17
C GLY A 132 -9.25 -9.74 3.12
N LEU A 133 -10.19 -10.52 3.64
CA LEU A 133 -9.92 -11.66 4.50
C LEU A 133 -10.20 -12.95 3.75
N TYR A 134 -9.25 -13.88 3.79
CA TYR A 134 -9.48 -15.24 3.32
C TYR A 134 -10.57 -15.90 4.17
N LEU A 135 -11.53 -16.53 3.50
CA LEU A 135 -12.64 -17.22 4.15
C LEU A 135 -12.37 -18.72 4.20
N GLN A 136 -12.18 -19.32 3.02
CA GLN A 136 -12.00 -20.75 2.85
C GLN A 136 -11.51 -21.09 1.45
N THR A 137 -10.97 -22.29 1.31
CA THR A 137 -10.80 -22.98 0.03
C THR A 137 -12.13 -23.62 -0.35
N ALA A 138 -12.52 -23.47 -1.61
CA ALA A 138 -13.75 -23.99 -2.17
C ALA A 138 -13.50 -24.64 -3.54
N LEU A 139 -14.53 -25.30 -4.06
CA LEU A 139 -14.59 -25.74 -5.44
C LEU A 139 -15.45 -24.75 -6.24
N TYR A 140 -14.90 -24.31 -7.36
CA TYR A 140 -15.60 -23.55 -8.39
C TYR A 140 -16.00 -24.50 -9.51
N VAL A 141 -17.30 -24.58 -9.80
CA VAL A 141 -17.84 -25.31 -10.95
C VAL A 141 -18.55 -24.29 -11.86
N PRO A 142 -18.04 -24.05 -13.09
CA PRO A 142 -18.67 -23.12 -14.00
C PRO A 142 -20.06 -23.62 -14.40
N ASN A 143 -21.00 -22.71 -14.53
CA ASN A 143 -22.34 -23.03 -15.01
C ASN A 143 -22.42 -22.75 -16.52
N ALA A 144 -22.52 -23.82 -17.31
CA ALA A 144 -22.54 -23.73 -18.77
C ALA A 144 -23.75 -22.95 -19.33
N LYS A 145 -24.87 -22.88 -18.57
CA LYS A 145 -26.09 -22.18 -19.00
C LYS A 145 -26.10 -20.69 -18.62
N ASP A 146 -25.47 -20.34 -17.50
CA ASP A 146 -25.39 -18.97 -16.99
C ASP A 146 -24.03 -18.75 -16.31
N PRO A 147 -23.02 -18.27 -17.06
CA PRO A 147 -21.67 -18.03 -16.54
C PRO A 147 -21.63 -17.06 -15.34
N SER A 148 -22.65 -16.21 -15.17
CA SER A 148 -22.73 -15.26 -14.04
C SER A 148 -23.12 -15.94 -12.72
N LYS A 149 -23.61 -17.19 -12.76
CA LYS A 149 -24.06 -17.98 -11.61
C LYS A 149 -23.37 -19.35 -11.54
N PRO A 150 -22.04 -19.38 -11.33
CA PRO A 150 -21.31 -20.61 -11.07
C PRO A 150 -21.68 -21.19 -9.70
N TRP A 151 -21.37 -22.46 -9.50
CA TRP A 151 -21.42 -23.06 -8.17
C TRP A 151 -20.08 -22.84 -7.46
N VAL A 152 -20.15 -22.39 -6.21
CA VAL A 152 -18.97 -22.23 -5.35
C VAL A 152 -19.31 -22.71 -3.95
N GLY A 153 -18.56 -23.68 -3.45
CA GLY A 153 -18.79 -24.24 -2.10
C GLY A 153 -17.68 -25.17 -1.66
N SER A 154 -17.73 -25.61 -0.40
CA SER A 154 -16.80 -26.64 0.10
C SER A 154 -16.92 -27.93 -0.71
N ARG A 155 -15.93 -28.81 -0.58
CA ARG A 155 -15.95 -30.12 -1.24
C ARG A 155 -17.20 -30.91 -0.85
N GLU A 156 -17.52 -30.97 0.44
CA GLU A 156 -18.72 -31.64 0.97
C GLU A 156 -20.02 -31.04 0.44
N ALA A 157 -20.13 -29.69 0.43
CA ALA A 157 -21.32 -29.03 -0.10
C ALA A 157 -21.48 -29.27 -1.61
N THR A 158 -20.37 -29.34 -2.33
CA THR A 158 -20.34 -29.61 -3.77
C THR A 158 -20.78 -31.04 -4.06
N GLU A 159 -20.27 -32.01 -3.31
CA GLU A 159 -20.70 -33.41 -3.42
C GLU A 159 -22.20 -33.56 -3.15
N LYS A 160 -22.69 -32.94 -2.07
CA LYS A 160 -24.10 -33.00 -1.71
C LYS A 160 -25.01 -32.42 -2.80
N LYS A 161 -24.59 -31.37 -3.49
CA LYS A 161 -25.44 -30.66 -4.47
C LYS A 161 -25.27 -31.14 -5.91
N LEU A 162 -24.04 -31.47 -6.32
CA LEU A 162 -23.67 -31.79 -7.70
C LEU A 162 -23.15 -33.22 -7.87
N GLY A 163 -23.05 -33.99 -6.78
CA GLY A 163 -22.53 -35.36 -6.78
C GLY A 163 -21.04 -35.45 -7.12
N ALA A 164 -20.56 -36.68 -7.32
CA ALA A 164 -19.17 -36.96 -7.66
C ALA A 164 -18.71 -36.30 -8.98
N ALA A 165 -19.63 -36.08 -9.93
CA ALA A 165 -19.36 -35.38 -11.18
C ALA A 165 -18.97 -33.91 -10.92
N GLY A 166 -19.65 -33.24 -9.99
CA GLY A 166 -19.32 -31.87 -9.59
C GLY A 166 -17.93 -31.75 -8.95
N ILE A 167 -17.51 -32.74 -8.15
CA ILE A 167 -16.15 -32.77 -7.58
C ILE A 167 -15.11 -32.90 -8.69
N LYS A 168 -15.32 -33.81 -9.66
CA LYS A 168 -14.38 -34.05 -10.77
C LYS A 168 -14.21 -32.82 -11.68
N GLN A 169 -15.27 -32.04 -11.86
CA GLN A 169 -15.25 -30.82 -12.68
C GLN A 169 -14.79 -29.57 -11.90
N GLY A 170 -14.82 -29.63 -10.56
CA GLY A 170 -14.52 -28.51 -9.70
C GLY A 170 -13.06 -28.10 -9.76
N LYS A 171 -12.83 -26.79 -9.93
CA LYS A 171 -11.51 -26.17 -9.78
C LYS A 171 -11.34 -25.68 -8.35
N GLU A 172 -10.19 -25.95 -7.75
CA GLU A 172 -9.88 -25.41 -6.43
C GLU A 172 -9.66 -23.90 -6.49
N VAL A 173 -10.35 -23.19 -5.61
CA VAL A 173 -10.38 -21.72 -5.53
C VAL A 173 -10.29 -21.28 -4.09
N ILE A 174 -9.85 -20.04 -3.88
CA ILE A 174 -9.94 -19.37 -2.59
C ILE A 174 -11.05 -18.32 -2.63
N GLN A 175 -11.80 -18.23 -1.54
CA GLN A 175 -12.82 -17.19 -1.35
C GLN A 175 -12.26 -16.11 -0.43
N ILE A 176 -12.28 -14.85 -0.88
CA ILE A 176 -11.75 -13.71 -0.14
C ILE A 176 -12.86 -12.68 0.03
N ARG A 177 -13.23 -12.38 1.27
CA ARG A 177 -14.15 -11.27 1.60
C ARG A 177 -13.42 -9.97 1.43
N ILE A 178 -13.91 -9.11 0.55
CA ILE A 178 -13.30 -7.81 0.30
C ILE A 178 -13.90 -6.78 1.25
N ASP A 179 -13.02 -6.13 2.00
CA ASP A 179 -13.40 -5.06 2.92
C ASP A 179 -13.14 -3.69 2.31
N GLN A 180 -12.16 -3.61 1.40
CA GLN A 180 -11.76 -2.36 0.78
C GLN A 180 -11.20 -2.58 -0.62
N VAL A 181 -11.43 -1.59 -1.50
CA VAL A 181 -10.84 -1.51 -2.83
C VAL A 181 -10.23 -0.13 -3.03
N THR A 182 -8.97 -0.10 -3.44
CA THR A 182 -8.31 1.09 -3.95
C THR A 182 -8.34 1.04 -5.47
N VAL A 183 -8.75 2.13 -6.11
CA VAL A 183 -8.84 2.27 -7.57
C VAL A 183 -7.83 3.30 -8.03
N PHE A 184 -7.06 2.95 -9.05
CA PHE A 184 -6.07 3.77 -9.70
C PHE A 184 -6.52 4.05 -11.15
N PRO A 185 -6.57 5.33 -11.58
CA PRO A 185 -6.91 5.72 -12.95
C PRO A 185 -5.99 5.13 -14.02
N ASN A 186 -4.73 4.91 -13.64
CA ASN A 186 -3.67 4.40 -14.51
C ASN A 186 -3.17 3.08 -13.93
N ALA A 187 -2.30 2.39 -14.66
CA ALA A 187 -1.48 1.31 -14.11
C ALA A 187 -0.97 1.76 -12.74
N PRO A 188 -1.00 0.91 -11.69
CA PRO A 188 -0.49 1.29 -10.37
C PRO A 188 0.86 1.94 -10.58
N GLU A 189 0.89 3.27 -10.39
CA GLU A 189 1.66 4.18 -11.25
C GLU A 189 3.06 3.63 -11.47
N THR A 190 3.31 3.03 -12.63
CA THR A 190 4.68 2.67 -12.97
C THR A 190 5.28 3.92 -13.56
N PHE A 191 6.12 4.60 -12.80
CA PHE A 191 6.82 5.76 -13.33
C PHE A 191 8.14 5.31 -13.93
N THR A 192 8.37 5.66 -15.18
CA THR A 192 9.67 5.50 -15.81
C THR A 192 10.64 6.59 -15.31
N GLY A 193 11.94 6.33 -15.44
CA GLY A 193 13.01 7.20 -14.97
C GLY A 193 12.84 8.66 -15.37
N ASP A 194 12.49 8.89 -16.63
CA ASP A 194 12.22 10.21 -17.21
C ASP A 194 11.03 10.91 -16.54
N GLN A 195 9.97 10.20 -16.21
CA GLN A 195 8.75 10.77 -15.61
C GLN A 195 8.99 11.32 -14.21
N PHE A 196 9.76 10.62 -13.38
CA PHE A 196 10.02 11.05 -12.00
C PHE A 196 11.34 11.81 -11.82
N SER A 197 12.23 11.80 -12.82
CA SER A 197 13.52 12.50 -12.78
C SER A 197 13.45 13.99 -12.39
N PRO A 198 12.40 14.77 -12.73
CA PRO A 198 12.31 16.16 -12.29
C PRO A 198 12.05 16.32 -10.79
N TYR A 199 11.62 15.26 -10.12
CA TYR A 199 11.18 15.32 -8.72
C TYR A 199 12.05 14.52 -7.75
N ILE A 200 12.96 13.68 -8.25
CA ILE A 200 13.82 12.81 -7.44
C ILE A 200 15.28 13.07 -7.76
N PHE A 201 16.08 13.25 -6.71
CA PHE A 201 17.48 13.65 -6.83
C PHE A 201 18.40 12.78 -5.98
N SER A 202 19.67 12.72 -6.39
CA SER A 202 20.77 12.15 -5.61
C SER A 202 20.50 10.73 -5.06
N PRO A 203 20.08 9.76 -5.88
CA PRO A 203 19.85 8.39 -5.43
C PRO A 203 21.15 7.71 -4.99
N GLU A 204 21.11 7.08 -3.82
CA GLU A 204 22.20 6.31 -3.21
C GLU A 204 21.67 4.95 -2.75
N LEU A 205 22.35 3.86 -3.14
CA LEU A 205 22.02 2.52 -2.68
C LEU A 205 23.01 2.12 -1.58
N TRP A 206 22.48 1.85 -0.39
CA TRP A 206 23.23 1.32 0.73
C TRP A 206 23.07 -0.20 0.79
N VAL A 207 24.21 -0.90 0.82
CA VAL A 207 24.31 -2.34 1.10
C VAL A 207 24.92 -2.50 2.49
N ILE A 208 24.20 -3.16 3.39
CA ILE A 208 24.58 -3.24 4.80
C ILE A 208 24.60 -4.67 5.33
N GLY A 209 25.43 -4.84 6.36
CA GLY A 209 25.52 -6.00 7.25
C GLY A 209 24.19 -6.58 7.70
N GLY A 210 24.11 -7.92 7.68
CA GLY A 210 23.12 -8.68 8.43
C GLY A 210 21.73 -8.69 7.81
N GLY A 211 21.59 -9.29 6.64
CA GLY A 211 20.40 -9.28 5.76
C GLY A 211 19.07 -9.68 6.36
N GLY A 212 19.07 -10.18 7.57
CA GLY A 212 17.89 -10.20 8.41
C GLY A 212 17.52 -8.88 9.10
N VAL A 213 18.13 -7.69 8.95
CA VAL A 213 17.71 -6.54 9.81
C VAL A 213 16.20 -6.25 9.69
N TRP A 214 15.66 -6.39 8.48
CA TRP A 214 14.24 -6.20 8.20
C TRP A 214 13.41 -7.46 8.46
N ALA A 215 14.02 -8.65 8.29
CA ALA A 215 13.40 -9.96 8.33
C ALA A 215 13.74 -10.81 9.57
N LYS A 216 14.47 -10.27 10.57
CA LYS A 216 15.00 -11.04 11.72
C LYS A 216 13.84 -11.57 12.54
N LYS A 217 13.80 -12.90 12.68
CA LYS A 217 12.85 -13.62 13.53
C LYS A 217 13.24 -13.35 14.98
N GLY A 218 12.61 -12.37 15.64
CA GLY A 218 12.61 -12.31 17.11
C GLY A 218 11.84 -13.51 17.69
N GLY A 219 11.96 -13.77 19.00
CA GLY A 219 11.29 -14.88 19.69
C GLY A 219 9.75 -14.89 19.59
N LYS A 220 9.14 -13.84 19.04
CA LYS A 220 7.70 -13.72 18.72
C LYS A 220 7.41 -13.45 17.23
N GLY A 221 8.40 -13.59 16.35
CA GLY A 221 8.30 -13.28 14.92
C GLY A 221 8.40 -11.79 14.62
N TYR A 222 9.44 -11.42 13.86
CA TYR A 222 9.77 -10.09 13.33
C TYR A 222 10.56 -9.12 14.23
N PHE A 223 11.35 -8.29 13.55
CA PHE A 223 12.10 -7.16 14.10
C PHE A 223 11.14 -5.99 14.34
N GLU A 224 11.02 -5.51 15.57
CA GLU A 224 10.08 -4.44 15.97
C GLU A 224 10.72 -3.04 15.93
N SER A 225 11.97 -2.91 16.38
CA SER A 225 12.66 -1.61 16.43
C SER A 225 14.18 -1.76 16.56
N ILE A 226 14.91 -0.74 16.10
CA ILE A 226 16.32 -0.50 16.42
C ILE A 226 16.37 0.56 17.53
N PRO A 227 17.09 0.31 18.64
CA PRO A 227 17.24 1.30 19.71
C PRO A 227 17.88 2.61 19.24
N GLU A 228 18.73 2.54 18.21
CA GLU A 228 19.54 3.63 17.69
C GLU A 228 18.93 4.26 16.43
N GLY A 229 19.25 5.52 16.16
CA GLY A 229 18.85 6.18 14.91
C GLY A 229 19.55 5.56 13.70
N LEU A 230 18.97 5.74 12.50
CA LEU A 230 19.41 5.05 11.28
C LEU A 230 20.90 5.23 10.98
N SER A 231 21.41 6.46 11.06
CA SER A 231 22.83 6.73 10.78
C SER A 231 23.75 5.97 11.76
N LYS A 232 23.47 6.02 13.06
CA LYS A 232 24.23 5.25 14.06
C LYS A 232 24.14 3.74 13.81
N TYR A 233 22.97 3.27 13.41
CA TYR A 233 22.76 1.86 13.09
C TYR A 233 23.62 1.42 11.89
N ILE A 234 23.55 2.18 10.78
CA ILE A 234 24.37 1.95 9.59
C ILE A 234 25.86 1.99 9.99
N ASP A 235 26.25 2.93 10.84
CA ASP A 235 27.64 3.11 11.21
C ASP A 235 28.26 1.95 11.97
N LYS A 236 27.44 1.22 12.74
CA LYS A 236 27.86 0.04 13.50
C LYS A 236 27.86 -1.27 12.72
N GLN A 237 27.39 -1.27 11.47
CA GLN A 237 27.41 -2.50 10.69
C GLN A 237 28.84 -2.88 10.35
N GLU A 238 29.16 -4.16 10.58
CA GLU A 238 30.48 -4.75 10.32
C GLU A 238 30.94 -4.49 8.89
N PHE A 239 30.01 -4.61 7.93
CA PHE A 239 30.19 -4.08 6.59
C PHE A 239 29.05 -3.13 6.21
N LYS A 240 29.43 -2.06 5.52
CA LYS A 240 28.52 -1.07 4.93
C LYS A 240 29.15 -0.53 3.65
N LYS A 241 28.37 -0.50 2.57
CA LYS A 241 28.76 0.05 1.28
C LYS A 241 27.68 1.05 0.84
N CYS A 242 28.10 2.25 0.46
CA CYS A 242 27.22 3.26 -0.14
C CYS A 242 27.60 3.43 -1.60
N ILE A 243 26.70 3.03 -2.49
CA ILE A 243 26.87 3.12 -3.94
C ILE A 243 26.18 4.38 -4.42
N LYS A 244 26.97 5.31 -4.96
CA LYS A 244 26.51 6.57 -5.55
C LYS A 244 26.38 6.43 -7.07
N GLY A 245 25.71 7.40 -7.71
CA GLY A 245 25.54 7.39 -9.17
C GLY A 245 24.58 6.31 -9.67
N VAL A 246 23.70 5.81 -8.79
CA VAL A 246 22.63 4.88 -9.14
C VAL A 246 21.67 5.59 -10.09
N THR A 247 21.26 4.92 -11.16
CA THR A 247 20.24 5.46 -12.08
C THR A 247 18.93 4.75 -11.81
N LEU A 248 17.93 5.45 -11.26
CA LEU A 248 16.59 4.89 -11.09
C LEU A 248 15.92 4.75 -12.47
N VAL A 249 15.44 3.55 -12.79
CA VAL A 249 14.87 3.21 -14.11
C VAL A 249 13.35 3.18 -14.07
N GLU A 250 12.80 2.57 -13.03
CA GLU A 250 11.36 2.36 -12.92
C GLU A 250 10.94 2.24 -11.45
N PHE A 251 9.90 2.98 -11.08
CA PHE A 251 9.16 2.80 -9.84
C PHE A 251 7.87 2.06 -10.17
N GLY A 252 7.80 0.78 -9.82
CA GLY A 252 6.64 -0.09 -10.04
C GLY A 252 5.66 -0.12 -8.87
N VAL A 253 4.76 -1.10 -8.80
CA VAL A 253 3.74 -1.17 -7.72
C VAL A 253 4.33 -1.44 -6.35
N ASP A 254 5.23 -2.41 -6.29
CA ASP A 254 5.94 -2.86 -5.08
C ASP A 254 7.42 -3.17 -5.43
N THR A 255 7.92 -2.65 -6.54
CA THR A 255 9.27 -2.90 -7.07
C THR A 255 9.96 -1.62 -7.50
N ILE A 256 11.27 -1.59 -7.38
CA ILE A 256 12.11 -0.51 -7.91
C ILE A 256 13.19 -1.14 -8.78
N THR A 257 13.30 -0.70 -10.03
CA THR A 257 14.37 -1.08 -10.94
C THR A 257 15.38 0.05 -11.04
N MET A 258 16.66 -0.29 -10.95
CA MET A 258 17.76 0.68 -11.04
C MET A 258 18.97 0.09 -11.76
N LEU A 259 19.77 0.96 -12.37
CA LEU A 259 21.12 0.64 -12.82
C LEU A 259 22.12 1.03 -11.75
N VAL A 260 22.98 0.09 -11.38
CA VAL A 260 24.03 0.29 -10.39
C VAL A 260 25.38 0.29 -11.12
N PRO A 261 26.26 1.28 -10.89
CA PRO A 261 27.50 1.45 -11.66
C PRO A 261 28.61 0.46 -11.31
N GLU A 262 28.38 -0.41 -10.33
CA GLU A 262 29.32 -1.39 -9.85
C GLU A 262 28.57 -2.61 -9.29
N ASN A 263 29.25 -3.74 -9.19
CA ASN A 263 28.70 -4.95 -8.61
C ASN A 263 28.43 -4.75 -7.10
N ILE A 264 27.19 -5.05 -6.69
CA ILE A 264 26.70 -4.84 -5.33
C ILE A 264 27.33 -5.79 -4.29
N PHE A 265 28.07 -6.81 -4.72
CA PHE A 265 28.74 -7.80 -3.87
C PHE A 265 30.26 -7.60 -3.77
N THR A 266 30.83 -6.65 -4.52
CA THR A 266 32.25 -6.28 -4.45
C THR A 266 32.56 -5.72 -3.06
N ASP A 267 33.70 -6.15 -2.50
CA ASP A 267 34.20 -5.76 -1.17
C ASP A 267 33.29 -6.15 0.01
N ILE A 268 32.41 -7.14 -0.19
CA ILE A 268 31.60 -7.72 0.88
C ILE A 268 32.15 -9.09 1.25
N GLU A 269 32.70 -9.19 2.46
CA GLU A 269 33.16 -10.43 3.07
C GLU A 269 32.12 -10.93 4.08
N HIS A 270 31.58 -12.12 3.83
CA HIS A 270 30.64 -12.79 4.73
C HIS A 270 30.65 -14.29 4.41
N ASP A 271 30.74 -15.15 5.42
CA ASP A 271 30.94 -16.61 5.26
C ASP A 271 29.93 -17.28 4.31
N ARG A 272 28.69 -16.80 4.32
CA ARG A 272 27.60 -17.32 3.47
C ARG A 272 27.57 -16.72 2.05
N LEU A 273 28.40 -15.73 1.75
CA LEU A 273 28.51 -15.08 0.44
C LEU A 273 29.72 -15.62 -0.34
N VAL A 274 29.81 -16.94 -0.42
CA VAL A 274 30.84 -17.63 -1.20
C VAL A 274 30.70 -17.33 -2.71
N PRO A 275 31.76 -17.52 -3.52
CA PRO A 275 31.72 -17.24 -4.96
C PRO A 275 30.56 -17.91 -5.70
N SER A 276 30.19 -19.15 -5.35
CA SER A 276 29.06 -19.86 -5.96
C SER A 276 27.71 -19.17 -5.75
N VAL A 277 27.54 -18.44 -4.65
CA VAL A 277 26.34 -17.64 -4.35
C VAL A 277 26.38 -16.32 -5.13
N LYS A 278 27.53 -15.64 -5.14
CA LYS A 278 27.71 -14.34 -5.82
C LYS A 278 27.61 -14.47 -7.35
N ASN A 279 28.10 -15.57 -7.92
CA ASN A 279 28.11 -15.81 -9.37
C ASN A 279 26.72 -16.24 -9.90
N LYS A 280 25.80 -16.66 -9.03
CA LYS A 280 24.42 -17.04 -9.38
C LYS A 280 23.42 -16.37 -8.44
N PRO A 281 23.32 -15.03 -8.45
CA PRO A 281 22.58 -14.31 -7.42
C PRO A 281 21.08 -14.60 -7.46
N ASN A 282 20.50 -14.80 -8.64
CA ASN A 282 19.07 -15.07 -8.81
C ASN A 282 18.65 -16.43 -8.26
N ASP A 283 19.54 -17.43 -8.33
CA ASP A 283 19.30 -18.75 -7.74
C ASP A 283 19.43 -18.74 -6.20
N ASN A 284 20.10 -17.72 -5.67
CA ASN A 284 20.49 -17.64 -4.25
C ASN A 284 19.89 -16.43 -3.53
N LEU A 285 18.80 -15.83 -4.05
CA LEU A 285 18.16 -14.64 -3.48
C LEU A 285 17.81 -14.81 -1.99
N GLN A 286 17.42 -16.00 -1.56
CA GLN A 286 17.11 -16.26 -0.15
C GLN A 286 18.35 -16.16 0.75
N VAL A 287 19.49 -16.69 0.30
CA VAL A 287 20.75 -16.60 1.04
C VAL A 287 21.22 -15.16 1.07
N LEU A 288 21.25 -14.50 -0.09
CA LEU A 288 21.63 -13.09 -0.24
C LEU A 288 20.81 -12.19 0.66
N ASN A 289 19.48 -12.25 0.57
CA ASN A 289 18.58 -11.44 1.41
C ASN A 289 18.59 -11.84 2.89
N SER A 290 19.20 -12.97 3.28
CA SER A 290 19.41 -13.29 4.70
C SER A 290 20.71 -12.72 5.27
N CYS A 291 21.65 -12.34 4.39
CA CYS A 291 23.00 -11.87 4.74
C CYS A 291 23.23 -10.39 4.42
N LEU A 292 22.52 -9.84 3.43
CA LEU A 292 22.59 -8.45 2.98
C LEU A 292 21.26 -7.71 3.19
N GLY A 293 21.34 -6.50 3.75
CA GLY A 293 20.24 -5.55 3.78
C GLY A 293 20.43 -4.46 2.73
N PHE A 294 19.35 -3.99 2.11
CA PHE A 294 19.37 -2.94 1.11
C PHE A 294 18.52 -1.75 1.55
N LEU A 295 19.06 -0.54 1.39
CA LEU A 295 18.40 0.72 1.69
C LEU A 295 18.62 1.68 0.52
N LEU A 296 17.53 2.15 -0.08
CA LEU A 296 17.60 3.21 -1.08
C LEU A 296 17.32 4.56 -0.42
N ARG A 297 18.24 5.51 -0.59
CA ARG A 297 18.08 6.91 -0.20
C ARG A 297 17.97 7.78 -1.45
N PHE A 298 17.08 8.77 -1.43
CA PHE A 298 17.10 9.87 -2.40
C PHE A 298 16.46 11.12 -1.78
N GLU A 299 16.64 12.26 -2.45
CA GLU A 299 15.98 13.51 -2.13
C GLU A 299 14.79 13.73 -3.07
N VAL A 300 13.76 14.44 -2.59
CA VAL A 300 12.58 14.79 -3.39
C VAL A 300 12.42 16.30 -3.49
N ALA A 301 11.81 16.74 -4.59
CA ALA A 301 11.45 18.15 -4.80
C ALA A 301 10.52 18.67 -3.69
N ASP A 302 10.57 19.99 -3.45
CA ASP A 302 9.84 20.63 -2.37
C ASP A 302 8.32 20.45 -2.49
N GLU A 303 7.80 20.43 -3.72
CA GLU A 303 6.38 20.22 -4.01
C GLU A 303 5.95 18.79 -3.62
N ILE A 304 6.79 17.79 -3.87
CA ILE A 304 6.54 16.41 -3.44
C ILE A 304 6.62 16.30 -1.93
N LYS A 305 7.64 16.91 -1.31
CA LYS A 305 7.78 16.98 0.15
C LYS A 305 6.51 17.56 0.78
N GLU A 306 5.99 18.67 0.27
CA GLU A 306 4.78 19.30 0.81
C GLU A 306 3.55 18.39 0.70
N LEU A 307 3.36 17.71 -0.43
CA LEU A 307 2.26 16.75 -0.61
C LEU A 307 2.39 15.56 0.35
N MET A 308 3.60 15.04 0.54
CA MET A 308 3.86 13.94 1.44
C MET A 308 3.64 14.33 2.91
N MET A 309 4.14 15.48 3.36
CA MET A 309 4.03 15.91 4.76
C MET A 309 2.58 16.11 5.22
N ARG A 310 1.64 16.42 4.30
CA ARG A 310 0.20 16.50 4.62
C ARG A 310 -0.43 15.15 4.95
N THR A 311 0.15 14.06 4.45
CA THR A 311 -0.39 12.70 4.59
C THR A 311 0.51 11.78 5.41
N PHE A 312 1.67 12.28 5.85
CA PHE A 312 2.68 11.48 6.50
C PHE A 312 3.36 12.23 7.66
N GLY A 313 2.84 11.99 8.86
CA GLY A 313 3.31 12.67 10.07
C GLY A 313 4.63 12.14 10.65
N GLN A 314 5.05 10.92 10.29
CA GLN A 314 6.31 10.33 10.79
C GLN A 314 6.98 9.47 9.71
N LYS A 315 8.22 9.81 9.37
CA LYS A 315 9.12 9.04 8.50
C LYS A 315 10.55 9.11 9.00
N ILE A 316 11.40 8.27 8.45
CA ILE A 316 12.83 8.29 8.75
C ILE A 316 13.55 9.34 7.88
N GLY A 317 14.61 9.93 8.43
CA GLY A 317 15.37 10.99 7.74
C GLY A 317 14.73 12.38 7.80
N LYS A 318 15.32 13.34 7.10
CA LYS A 318 14.80 14.72 6.98
C LYS A 318 13.54 14.75 6.12
N GLU A 319 12.78 15.84 6.12
CA GLU A 319 11.53 15.97 5.33
C GLU A 319 11.75 15.76 3.82
N VAL A 320 12.83 16.29 3.26
CA VAL A 320 13.19 16.13 1.84
C VAL A 320 13.79 14.76 1.49
N GLU A 321 14.16 13.94 2.47
CA GLU A 321 14.86 12.67 2.24
C GLU A 321 13.93 11.48 2.32
N ILE A 322 13.95 10.61 1.34
CA ILE A 322 13.22 9.34 1.38
C ILE A 322 14.20 8.20 1.59
N TRP A 323 13.84 7.28 2.48
CA TRP A 323 14.58 6.05 2.74
C TRP A 323 13.65 4.86 2.58
N LEU A 324 13.98 3.96 1.65
CA LEU A 324 13.18 2.79 1.35
C LEU A 324 13.97 1.52 1.69
N PRO A 325 13.48 0.70 2.64
CA PRO A 325 13.98 -0.65 2.82
C PRO A 325 13.63 -1.52 1.61
N LEU A 326 14.64 -2.20 1.08
CA LEU A 326 14.56 -3.01 -0.12
C LEU A 326 14.99 -4.45 0.16
N SER A 327 14.58 -5.34 -0.73
CA SER A 327 15.05 -6.72 -0.78
C SER A 327 15.35 -7.09 -2.23
N LEU A 328 16.47 -7.75 -2.46
CA LEU A 328 16.94 -8.10 -3.79
C LEU A 328 15.92 -9.07 -4.43
N GLY A 329 15.36 -8.65 -5.56
CA GLY A 329 14.33 -9.41 -6.28
C GLY A 329 14.89 -10.14 -7.50
N ASN A 330 15.69 -9.44 -8.30
CA ASN A 330 16.32 -10.00 -9.49
C ASN A 330 17.54 -9.15 -9.87
N LEU A 331 18.56 -9.79 -10.43
CA LEU A 331 19.74 -9.15 -11.00
C LEU A 331 19.86 -9.57 -12.47
N THR A 332 19.99 -8.60 -13.36
CA THR A 332 20.17 -8.82 -14.80
C THR A 332 21.41 -8.05 -15.22
N GLU A 333 22.33 -8.73 -15.89
CA GLU A 333 23.48 -8.05 -16.50
C GLU A 333 22.96 -6.99 -17.48
N ALA A 334 23.46 -5.76 -17.35
CA ALA A 334 23.25 -4.70 -18.32
C ALA A 334 24.57 -4.38 -19.02
N GLU A 335 24.57 -3.37 -19.89
CA GLU A 335 25.81 -2.96 -20.55
C GLU A 335 26.88 -2.59 -19.50
N PRO A 336 28.06 -3.22 -19.54
CA PRO A 336 29.15 -2.88 -18.62
C PRO A 336 29.44 -1.38 -18.64
N PRO A 337 29.67 -0.75 -17.48
CA PRO A 337 29.93 -1.36 -16.16
C PRO A 337 28.68 -1.53 -15.28
N LYS A 338 27.46 -1.41 -15.82
CA LYS A 338 26.24 -1.32 -15.01
C LYS A 338 25.54 -2.68 -14.84
N ASP A 339 25.07 -2.94 -13.63
CA ASP A 339 24.12 -4.01 -13.36
C ASP A 339 22.70 -3.44 -13.33
N ARG A 340 21.73 -4.12 -13.98
CA ARG A 340 20.31 -3.80 -13.82
C ARG A 340 19.72 -4.64 -12.70
N ILE A 341 19.31 -3.97 -11.64
CA ILE A 341 18.83 -4.64 -10.44
C ILE A 341 17.37 -4.26 -10.20
N MET A 342 16.55 -5.29 -9.97
CA MET A 342 15.18 -5.15 -9.51
C MET A 342 15.12 -5.46 -8.03
N PHE A 343 14.69 -4.48 -7.25
CA PHE A 343 14.39 -4.64 -5.84
C PHE A 343 12.90 -4.74 -5.63
N GLN A 344 12.51 -5.50 -4.61
CA GLN A 344 11.17 -5.47 -4.06
C GLN A 344 11.17 -4.58 -2.83
N LEU A 345 10.12 -3.80 -2.67
CA LEU A 345 9.92 -2.97 -1.50
C LEU A 345 9.60 -3.82 -0.29
N PHE A 346 10.22 -3.47 0.84
CA PHE A 346 9.85 -4.07 2.09
C PHE A 346 8.44 -3.58 2.49
N PRO A 347 7.55 -4.46 2.98
CA PRO A 347 6.15 -4.12 3.19
C PRO A 347 5.88 -3.22 4.41
N ARG A 348 6.91 -2.95 5.24
CA ARG A 348 6.81 -2.12 6.44
C ARG A 348 7.70 -0.90 6.29
N ASP A 349 7.16 0.25 6.67
CA ASP A 349 7.91 1.51 6.69
C ASP A 349 8.86 1.59 7.86
N LEU A 350 9.97 2.30 7.63
CA LEU A 350 10.85 2.77 8.68
C LEU A 350 10.40 4.15 9.15
N THR A 351 10.23 4.28 10.45
CA THR A 351 9.88 5.53 11.11
C THR A 351 10.86 5.84 12.22
N GLN A 352 11.02 7.13 12.50
CA GLN A 352 11.84 7.62 13.60
C GLN A 352 11.11 8.78 14.27
N GLU A 353 11.23 8.88 15.60
CA GLU A 353 10.67 10.02 16.34
C GLU A 353 11.46 11.29 15.98
N THR A 354 10.82 12.22 15.27
CA THR A 354 11.46 13.45 14.82
C THR A 354 11.49 14.50 15.92
N ASN A 355 10.57 14.46 16.90
CA ASN A 355 10.51 15.43 18.00
C ASN A 355 11.66 15.20 19.01
N PRO A 356 12.59 16.16 19.17
CA PRO A 356 13.73 16.03 20.08
C PRO A 356 13.34 15.74 21.54
N GLN A 357 12.19 16.26 22.00
CA GLN A 357 11.71 16.05 23.36
C GLN A 357 11.21 14.62 23.60
N ARG A 358 10.67 13.98 22.56
CA ARG A 358 10.13 12.61 22.64
C ARG A 358 11.21 11.56 22.38
N ARG A 359 12.24 11.86 21.60
CA ARG A 359 13.33 10.92 21.24
C ARG A 359 13.97 10.17 22.41
N LYS A 360 14.01 10.74 23.62
CA LYS A 360 14.58 10.07 24.81
C LYS A 360 13.77 8.86 25.28
N ASN A 361 12.47 8.82 24.96
CA ASN A 361 11.53 7.82 25.47
C ASN A 361 11.08 6.81 24.40
N TYR A 362 11.58 6.93 23.16
CA TYR A 362 11.21 6.05 22.05
C TYR A 362 12.45 5.46 21.37
N PRO A 363 12.39 4.19 20.91
CA PRO A 363 13.42 3.59 20.07
C PRO A 363 13.82 4.48 18.88
N GLY A 364 15.10 4.44 18.52
CA GLY A 364 15.66 5.28 17.46
C GLY A 364 15.08 5.04 16.07
N VAL A 365 14.83 3.79 15.67
CA VAL A 365 14.10 3.44 14.43
C VAL A 365 13.06 2.38 14.73
N LYS A 366 11.86 2.50 14.15
CA LYS A 366 10.79 1.52 14.29
C LYS A 366 10.27 1.08 12.93
N PHE A 367 9.86 -0.18 12.86
CA PHE A 367 8.93 -0.56 11.83
C PHE A 367 7.53 -0.18 12.22
N VAL A 368 6.83 0.42 11.27
CA VAL A 368 5.39 0.57 11.38
C VAL A 368 4.77 -0.84 11.43
N PRO A 369 3.94 -1.17 12.45
CA PRO A 369 3.23 -2.44 12.48
C PRO A 369 2.47 -2.65 11.17
N PRO A 370 2.31 -3.88 10.67
CA PRO A 370 1.38 -4.12 9.56
C PRO A 370 -0.03 -3.70 10.02
N PHE A 371 -0.48 -2.49 9.65
CA PHE A 371 -1.68 -1.93 10.26
C PHE A 371 -2.94 -2.74 9.96
N THR A 372 -3.79 -2.74 10.98
CA THR A 372 -5.12 -3.33 11.13
C THR A 372 -6.12 -2.91 10.05
N LEU A 373 -6.95 -3.88 9.64
CA LEU A 373 -8.32 -3.88 9.05
C LEU A 373 -8.98 -2.65 8.37
N HIS A 374 -8.52 -1.40 8.54
CA HIS A 374 -9.14 -0.20 7.96
C HIS A 374 -8.08 0.81 7.50
N PRO A 375 -7.69 0.82 6.21
CA PRO A 375 -6.72 1.78 5.69
C PRO A 375 -7.34 3.16 5.50
N ASN A 376 -6.94 4.09 6.36
CA ASN A 376 -6.96 5.51 6.07
C ASN A 376 -5.78 5.85 5.14
N PRO A 377 -5.81 7.00 4.43
CA PRO A 377 -4.64 7.49 3.68
C PRO A 377 -3.34 7.53 4.50
N GLU A 378 -3.47 7.70 5.82
CA GLU A 378 -2.38 7.67 6.80
C GLU A 378 -1.69 6.30 6.91
N ASP A 379 -2.36 5.21 6.53
CA ASP A 379 -1.88 3.82 6.67
C ASP A 379 -1.14 3.28 5.44
N GLN A 380 -1.00 4.09 4.38
CA GLN A 380 -0.16 3.72 3.23
C GLN A 380 1.32 3.85 3.58
N ASN A 381 2.14 2.95 3.02
CA ASN A 381 3.59 3.01 3.20
C ASN A 381 4.19 4.24 2.46
N THR A 382 5.40 4.63 2.85
CA THR A 382 6.14 5.80 2.36
C THR A 382 6.20 5.79 0.85
N TYR A 383 6.48 4.61 0.28
CA TYR A 383 6.54 4.42 -1.16
C TYR A 383 5.20 4.74 -1.84
N ARG A 384 4.08 4.16 -1.42
CA ARG A 384 2.78 4.42 -2.06
C ARG A 384 2.39 5.90 -1.95
N LYS A 385 2.67 6.55 -0.82
CA LYS A 385 2.44 7.99 -0.66
C LYS A 385 3.32 8.84 -1.59
N LEU A 386 4.57 8.44 -1.78
CA LEU A 386 5.47 9.07 -2.73
C LEU A 386 4.92 8.95 -4.15
N MET A 387 4.52 7.74 -4.56
CA MET A 387 3.95 7.50 -5.89
C MET A 387 2.72 8.38 -6.14
N VAL A 388 1.77 8.39 -5.20
CA VAL A 388 0.58 9.26 -5.28
C VAL A 388 0.94 10.73 -5.38
N SER A 389 1.96 11.18 -4.64
CA SER A 389 2.40 12.58 -4.65
C SER A 389 3.03 12.96 -6.00
N ILE A 390 3.86 12.08 -6.56
CA ILE A 390 4.46 12.25 -7.89
C ILE A 390 3.37 12.25 -8.96
N GLY A 391 2.46 11.28 -8.95
CA GLY A 391 1.36 11.21 -9.92
C GLY A 391 0.44 12.42 -9.87
N GLN A 392 0.14 12.93 -8.66
CA GLN A 392 -0.61 14.17 -8.50
C GLN A 392 0.16 15.35 -9.09
N ARG A 393 1.46 15.48 -8.80
CA ARG A 393 2.28 16.59 -9.30
C ARG A 393 2.42 16.55 -10.82
N MET A 394 2.69 15.38 -11.40
CA MET A 394 2.77 15.20 -12.85
C MET A 394 1.47 15.61 -13.55
N LYS A 395 0.31 15.26 -12.97
CA LYS A 395 -0.98 15.70 -13.51
C LYS A 395 -1.13 17.21 -13.44
N ASP A 396 -0.69 17.84 -12.36
CA ASP A 396 -0.74 19.28 -12.20
C ASP A 396 0.21 19.98 -13.18
N ASP A 397 1.39 19.42 -13.43
CA ASP A 397 2.36 19.93 -14.41
C ASP A 397 1.91 19.73 -15.86
N ALA A 398 1.12 18.69 -16.15
CA ALA A 398 0.56 18.45 -17.48
C ALA A 398 -0.67 19.31 -17.84
N ARG A 399 -1.24 20.08 -16.88
CA ARG A 399 -2.42 20.92 -17.17
C ARG A 399 -2.08 22.07 -18.12
N PRO A 400 -2.99 22.43 -19.04
CA PRO A 400 -2.86 23.62 -19.87
C PRO A 400 -2.67 24.89 -19.02
N GLU A 401 -1.88 25.83 -19.53
CA GLU A 401 -1.47 27.04 -18.82
C GLU A 401 -2.66 27.92 -18.41
N GLU A 402 -3.72 27.97 -19.21
CA GLU A 402 -4.99 28.64 -18.88
C GLU A 402 -5.72 28.03 -17.67
N GLU A 403 -5.67 26.70 -17.51
CA GLU A 403 -6.28 26.03 -16.35
C GLU A 403 -5.44 26.22 -15.09
N LYS A 404 -4.11 26.19 -15.22
CA LYS A 404 -3.18 26.54 -14.13
C LYS A 404 -3.44 27.96 -13.62
N ASN A 405 -3.61 28.92 -14.52
CA ASN A 405 -3.91 30.31 -14.17
C ASN A 405 -5.29 30.46 -13.50
N LYS A 406 -6.33 29.75 -13.96
CA LYS A 406 -7.64 29.73 -13.31
C LYS A 406 -7.57 29.15 -11.90
N LEU A 407 -6.88 28.03 -11.70
CA LEU A 407 -6.70 27.40 -10.40
C LEU A 407 -5.90 28.27 -9.44
N ALA A 408 -4.81 28.89 -9.91
CA ALA A 408 -4.04 29.86 -9.14
C ALA A 408 -4.90 31.05 -8.72
N SER A 409 -5.77 31.56 -9.61
CA SER A 409 -6.70 32.65 -9.26
C SER A 409 -7.73 32.23 -8.20
N ILE A 410 -8.25 31.00 -8.28
CA ILE A 410 -9.21 30.46 -7.31
C ILE A 410 -8.51 30.24 -5.97
N GLN A 411 -7.30 29.69 -5.97
CA GLN A 411 -6.53 29.44 -4.76
C GLN A 411 -6.10 30.75 -4.09
N ALA A 412 -5.73 31.77 -4.88
CA ALA A 412 -5.49 33.12 -4.40
C ALA A 412 -6.77 33.76 -3.82
N GLN A 413 -7.93 33.59 -4.46
CA GLN A 413 -9.22 34.07 -3.91
C GLN A 413 -9.60 33.35 -2.61
N VAL A 414 -9.35 32.04 -2.51
CA VAL A 414 -9.61 31.27 -1.29
C VAL A 414 -8.66 31.69 -0.17
N SER A 415 -7.37 31.87 -0.46
CA SER A 415 -6.38 32.39 0.50
C SER A 415 -6.72 33.81 0.96
N ALA A 416 -7.09 34.70 0.03
CA ALA A 416 -7.53 36.06 0.33
C ALA A 416 -8.80 36.06 1.21
N ARG A 417 -9.79 35.21 0.91
CA ARG A 417 -10.96 35.02 1.79
C ARG A 417 -10.56 34.45 3.15
N HIS A 418 -9.59 33.56 3.22
CA HIS A 418 -9.08 33.00 4.47
C HIS A 418 -8.36 34.05 5.31
N GLU A 419 -7.62 34.98 4.68
CA GLU A 419 -7.00 36.12 5.35
C GLU A 419 -8.03 37.17 5.79
N GLU A 420 -9.02 37.49 4.94
CA GLU A 420 -10.12 38.38 5.30
C GLU A 420 -11.01 37.84 6.43
N THR A 421 -11.09 36.52 6.57
CA THR A 421 -11.84 35.84 7.66
C THR A 421 -10.97 35.49 8.85
N LYS A 422 -9.63 35.58 8.73
CA LYS A 422 -8.69 35.43 9.83
C LYS A 422 -8.92 36.57 10.83
N GLY A 423 -9.40 36.21 12.03
CA GLY A 423 -9.75 37.18 13.07
C GLY A 423 -11.22 37.64 13.08
N LYS A 424 -12.03 37.34 12.05
CA LYS A 424 -13.47 37.61 12.05
C LYS A 424 -14.32 36.48 12.64
N TYR A 425 -13.78 35.26 12.71
CA TYR A 425 -14.37 34.14 13.46
C TYR A 425 -14.08 34.24 14.97
N VAL A 426 -14.49 35.35 15.57
CA VAL A 426 -14.80 35.35 17.00
C VAL A 426 -16.27 35.73 17.08
N ASP A 427 -17.12 34.71 17.00
CA ASP A 427 -18.56 34.85 17.18
C ASP A 427 -18.79 35.63 18.49
N GLU A 428 -19.26 36.87 18.37
CA GLU A 428 -19.50 37.75 19.53
C GLU A 428 -20.42 37.08 20.55
N ASN A 429 -21.27 36.14 20.10
CA ASN A 429 -22.09 35.32 20.99
C ASN A 429 -21.26 34.34 21.81
N LEU A 430 -20.19 33.75 21.27
CA LEU A 430 -19.25 32.90 22.02
C LEU A 430 -18.47 33.72 23.04
N LYS A 431 -18.02 34.94 22.68
CA LYS A 431 -17.39 35.88 23.64
C LYS A 431 -18.35 36.28 24.76
N LYS A 432 -19.62 36.59 24.44
CA LYS A 432 -20.66 36.88 25.45
C LYS A 432 -20.96 35.67 26.34
N GLN A 433 -21.04 34.46 25.77
CA GLN A 433 -21.25 33.23 26.56
C GLN A 433 -20.06 32.90 27.46
N PHE A 434 -18.82 33.15 27.03
CA PHE A 434 -17.64 32.99 27.88
C PHE A 434 -17.60 34.02 29.02
N ARG A 435 -17.94 35.28 28.75
CA ARG A 435 -18.06 36.32 29.80
C ARG A 435 -19.17 35.99 30.79
N SER A 436 -20.35 35.60 30.31
CA SER A 436 -21.46 35.25 31.21
C SER A 436 -21.14 34.03 32.08
N ARG A 437 -20.40 33.05 31.55
CA ARG A 437 -19.92 31.88 32.32
C ARG A 437 -18.85 32.25 33.36
N GLN A 438 -17.94 33.18 33.04
CA GLN A 438 -16.96 33.67 34.02
C GLN A 438 -17.60 34.51 35.12
N GLU A 439 -18.58 35.37 34.79
CA GLU A 439 -19.33 36.15 35.78
C GLU A 439 -20.20 35.26 36.66
N ALA A 440 -20.85 34.23 36.09
CA ALA A 440 -21.60 33.25 36.86
C ALA A 440 -20.71 32.42 37.80
N LYS A 441 -19.46 32.14 37.39
CA LYS A 441 -18.47 31.45 38.24
C LYS A 441 -17.97 32.36 39.38
N LYS A 442 -17.67 33.64 39.10
CA LYS A 442 -17.33 34.63 40.14
C LYS A 442 -18.45 34.83 41.17
N ARG A 443 -19.72 34.81 40.74
CA ARG A 443 -20.87 34.89 41.66
C ARG A 443 -21.05 33.64 42.51
N LYS A 444 -20.57 32.48 42.05
CA LYS A 444 -20.56 31.22 42.82
C LYS A 444 -19.40 31.12 43.81
N ASP A 445 -18.30 31.84 43.56
CA ASP A 445 -17.13 31.86 44.45
C ASP A 445 -17.21 33.00 45.50
N GLN A 446 -18.24 33.87 45.43
CA GLN A 446 -18.46 35.00 46.35
C GLN A 446 -19.75 34.89 47.19
N GLY A 447 -20.48 33.78 47.09
CA GLY A 447 -21.56 33.40 47.99
C GLY A 447 -21.30 31.99 48.49
#